data_AF-A0A2X2X1B2-F1
#
_entry.id   AF-A0A2X2X1B2-F1
#
_cell.length_a   1.000
_cell.length_b   1.000
_cell.length_c   1.000
_cell.angle_alpha   90.00
_cell.angle_beta   90.00
_cell.angle_gamma   90.00
#
_symmetry.space_group_name_H-M   'P 1'
#
loop_
_entity.id
_entity.type
_entity.pdbx_description
1 polymer ?
#
loop_
_entity_poly.entity_id
_entity_poly.type
_entity_poly.pdbx_seq_one_letter_code
_entity_poly.pdbx_strand_id
1 'polypeptide(L)'
;MKSSRLIQKTPIPAKLALCIASALALSGLSGHVLAAGCSQSSSTQFFCDDTTIYYFGNPLNGGSRDYTTFDEVLINTSQNGITTPLQGWGVYLDSTGYKFKDLVINTTGSEADGIHSKNAGGRLEAENIKITTTGTSSDGINLGRELNSAYSVVEVSGNVSVDASDGMGLRANISRVNTSAKSSIIIHGDADVVTRGNGGCKFWLWYLRW
;
A
#
# COMPACT_ATOMS: atom_id res chain seq x y z
N MET A 1 -61.03 -40.77 40.40
CA MET A 1 -60.58 -41.17 39.06
C MET A 1 -59.84 -39.99 38.44
N LYS A 2 -58.52 -40.08 38.27
CA LYS A 2 -57.66 -38.95 37.86
C LYS A 2 -56.79 -39.32 36.67
N SER A 3 -57.06 -38.62 35.57
CA SER A 3 -56.17 -37.98 34.58
C SER A 3 -54.99 -38.76 33.97
N SER A 4 -55.11 -39.00 32.67
CA SER A 4 -54.06 -39.43 31.72
C SER A 4 -52.91 -38.42 31.61
N ARG A 5 -51.66 -38.90 31.56
CA ARG A 5 -50.49 -38.09 31.16
C ARG A 5 -49.89 -38.60 29.86
N LEU A 6 -49.80 -37.69 28.89
CA LEU A 6 -49.07 -37.80 27.63
C LEU A 6 -47.55 -37.83 27.90
N ILE A 7 -46.85 -38.74 27.22
CA ILE A 7 -45.38 -38.81 27.20
C ILE A 7 -44.90 -37.89 26.07
N GLN A 8 -44.26 -36.78 26.42
CA GLN A 8 -43.67 -35.83 25.48
C GLN A 8 -42.17 -36.11 25.37
N LYS A 9 -41.70 -36.46 24.16
CA LYS A 9 -40.27 -36.62 23.82
C LYS A 9 -39.60 -35.25 23.84
N THR A 10 -38.55 -35.10 24.63
CA THR A 10 -37.65 -33.94 24.63
C THR A 10 -36.57 -34.08 23.54
N PRO A 11 -36.31 -33.06 22.71
CA PRO A 11 -35.11 -33.02 21.88
C PRO A 11 -33.92 -32.50 22.67
N ILE A 12 -32.78 -33.15 22.49
CA ILE A 12 -31.47 -32.81 23.07
C ILE A 12 -30.87 -31.62 22.29
N PRO A 13 -30.45 -30.52 22.94
CA PRO A 13 -29.72 -29.45 22.25
C PRO A 13 -28.23 -29.81 22.14
N ALA A 14 -27.71 -29.82 20.91
CA ALA A 14 -26.29 -29.95 20.63
C ALA A 14 -25.53 -28.69 21.10
N LYS A 15 -24.50 -28.88 21.92
CA LYS A 15 -23.59 -27.83 22.39
C LYS A 15 -22.75 -27.30 21.23
N LEU A 16 -23.10 -26.13 20.70
CA LEU A 16 -22.17 -25.31 19.92
C LEU A 16 -21.33 -24.52 20.94
N ALA A 17 -20.10 -24.96 21.18
CA ALA A 17 -19.14 -24.23 21.99
C ALA A 17 -18.53 -23.12 21.12
N LEU A 18 -19.11 -21.92 21.19
CA LEU A 18 -18.51 -20.70 20.65
C LEU A 18 -17.47 -20.20 21.67
N CYS A 19 -16.21 -20.52 21.45
CA CYS A 19 -15.10 -19.93 22.20
C CYS A 19 -14.90 -18.47 21.77
N ILE A 20 -15.59 -17.55 22.43
CA ILE A 20 -15.25 -16.12 22.38
C ILE A 20 -14.04 -15.94 23.31
N ALA A 21 -12.84 -15.95 22.74
CA ALA A 21 -11.66 -15.46 23.45
C ALA A 21 -11.82 -13.95 23.61
N SER A 22 -11.98 -13.51 24.86
CA SER A 22 -11.94 -12.09 25.21
C SER A 22 -10.53 -11.67 25.61
N ALA A 23 -10.22 -10.44 25.21
CA ALA A 23 -9.34 -9.46 25.85
C ALA A 23 -7.88 -9.35 25.35
N LEU A 24 -7.58 -8.19 24.76
CA LEU A 24 -6.55 -7.32 25.32
C LEU A 24 -7.04 -5.86 25.38
N ALA A 25 -6.64 -5.19 26.44
CA ALA A 25 -7.22 -3.99 27.01
C ALA A 25 -7.02 -2.73 26.15
N LEU A 26 -8.11 -2.08 25.74
CA LEU A 26 -8.13 -0.66 25.39
C LEU A 26 -8.49 0.14 26.64
N SER A 27 -7.51 0.40 27.49
CA SER A 27 -7.58 1.52 28.43
C SER A 27 -6.60 2.59 27.96
N GLY A 28 -7.09 3.57 27.19
CA GLY A 28 -6.40 4.85 27.09
C GLY A 28 -6.23 5.55 25.73
N LEU A 29 -6.80 5.10 24.61
CA LEU A 29 -6.75 5.89 23.37
C LEU A 29 -8.12 6.48 23.03
N SER A 30 -8.19 7.81 23.10
CA SER A 30 -9.14 8.63 22.36
C SER A 30 -9.34 8.03 20.96
N GLY A 31 -10.59 7.65 20.66
CA GLY A 31 -10.93 6.92 19.43
C GLY A 31 -10.43 7.63 18.18
N HIS A 32 -9.46 7.01 17.53
CA HIS A 32 -8.97 7.39 16.21
C HIS A 32 -9.84 6.65 15.17
N VAL A 33 -10.61 7.37 14.36
CA VAL A 33 -11.32 6.77 13.22
C VAL A 33 -10.29 6.63 12.10
N LEU A 34 -9.66 5.47 12.01
CA LEU A 34 -8.77 5.12 10.91
C LEU A 34 -9.60 4.78 9.67
N ALA A 35 -9.07 5.04 8.48
CA ALA A 35 -9.72 4.61 7.23
C ALA A 35 -9.92 3.09 7.26
N ALA A 36 -11.05 2.62 6.71
CA ALA A 36 -11.34 1.19 6.64
C ALA A 36 -10.17 0.44 5.98
N GLY A 37 -9.69 -0.62 6.63
CA GLY A 37 -8.57 -1.44 6.15
C GLY A 37 -7.18 -1.03 6.66
N CYS A 38 -7.01 0.11 7.33
CA CYS A 38 -5.73 0.49 7.95
C CYS A 38 -5.80 0.53 9.48
N SER A 39 -4.77 0.04 10.15
CA SER A 39 -4.67 0.02 11.61
C SER A 39 -3.22 -0.01 12.10
N GLN A 40 -3.00 0.43 13.34
CA GLN A 40 -1.78 0.10 14.06
C GLN A 40 -1.84 -1.40 14.41
N SER A 41 -0.98 -2.21 13.79
CA SER A 41 -0.87 -3.64 14.08
C SER A 41 -0.02 -3.91 15.33
N SER A 42 0.89 -3.00 15.66
CA SER A 42 1.69 -3.01 16.88
C SER A 42 2.00 -1.58 17.35
N SER A 43 2.79 -1.43 18.41
CA SER A 43 3.26 -0.11 18.86
C SER A 43 4.17 0.61 17.87
N THR A 44 4.73 -0.11 16.88
CA THR A 44 5.72 0.43 15.94
C THR A 44 5.36 0.18 14.47
N GLN A 45 4.39 -0.67 14.18
CA GLN A 45 3.98 -0.99 12.81
C GLN A 45 2.57 -0.45 12.51
N PHE A 46 2.45 0.17 11.34
CA PHE A 46 1.18 0.56 10.75
C PHE A 46 0.88 -0.34 9.55
N PHE A 47 -0.31 -0.93 9.52
CA PHE A 47 -0.69 -1.92 8.52
C PHE A 47 -1.94 -1.48 7.76
N CYS A 48 -1.89 -1.55 6.44
CA CYS A 48 -3.03 -1.36 5.54
C CYS A 48 -3.28 -2.65 4.74
N ASP A 49 -4.49 -3.20 4.87
CA ASP A 49 -4.98 -4.35 4.13
C ASP A 49 -5.96 -3.89 3.04
N ASP A 50 -5.65 -4.25 1.80
CA ASP A 50 -6.39 -3.90 0.59
C ASP A 50 -6.74 -2.41 0.45
N THR A 51 -5.90 -1.54 1.02
CA THR A 51 -6.13 -0.10 1.08
C THR A 51 -4.96 0.66 0.48
N THR A 52 -5.23 1.38 -0.62
CA THR A 52 -4.28 2.33 -1.19
C THR A 52 -4.19 3.58 -0.31
N ILE A 53 -2.97 4.00 0.03
CA ILE A 53 -2.74 5.29 0.69
C ILE A 53 -2.72 6.40 -0.38
N TYR A 54 -3.62 7.37 -0.26
CA TYR A 54 -3.73 8.53 -1.15
C TYR A 54 -4.50 9.68 -0.49
N TYR A 55 -4.65 10.83 -1.16
CA TYR A 55 -5.30 12.03 -0.61
C TYR A 55 -6.58 11.79 0.22
N PHE A 56 -7.62 11.18 -0.36
CA PHE A 56 -8.88 10.90 0.35
C PHE A 56 -8.83 9.61 1.17
N GLY A 57 -7.94 8.68 0.83
CA GLY A 57 -7.75 7.41 1.53
C GLY A 57 -6.67 7.45 2.60
N ASN A 58 -6.22 8.63 3.03
CA ASN A 58 -5.14 8.73 3.99
C ASN A 58 -5.63 8.36 5.40
N PRO A 59 -5.13 7.28 6.01
CA PRO A 59 -5.64 6.79 7.28
C PRO A 59 -5.15 7.58 8.50
N LEU A 60 -4.16 8.46 8.37
CA LEU A 60 -3.71 9.30 9.49
C LEU A 60 -4.67 10.48 9.72
N ASN A 61 -4.94 10.74 11.00
CA ASN A 61 -5.79 11.85 11.44
C ASN A 61 -5.24 13.21 11.04
N GLY A 62 -6.14 14.18 10.86
CA GLY A 62 -5.78 15.58 10.63
C GLY A 62 -5.13 15.85 9.26
N GLY A 63 -5.11 14.86 8.37
CA GLY A 63 -4.50 15.01 7.05
C GLY A 63 -2.97 14.90 7.06
N SER A 64 -2.35 14.45 8.16
CA SER A 64 -0.91 14.16 8.16
C SER A 64 -0.56 13.14 7.09
N ARG A 65 0.59 13.31 6.43
CA ARG A 65 1.19 12.35 5.49
C ARG A 65 2.57 11.88 5.94
N ASP A 66 2.87 12.16 7.21
CA ASP A 66 4.10 11.75 7.86
C ASP A 66 3.84 10.49 8.68
N TYR A 67 4.35 9.36 8.19
CA TYR A 67 4.26 8.05 8.82
C TYR A 67 5.53 7.70 9.59
N THR A 68 6.50 8.62 9.73
CA THR A 68 7.78 8.35 10.40
C THR A 68 7.66 8.10 11.91
N THR A 69 6.47 8.32 12.48
CA THR A 69 6.13 7.89 13.84
C THR A 69 6.09 6.37 13.98
N PHE A 70 5.89 5.64 12.88
CA PHE A 70 5.98 4.18 12.79
C PHE A 70 7.37 3.80 12.30
N ASP A 71 7.91 2.70 12.83
CA ASP A 71 9.15 2.13 12.33
C ASP A 71 8.91 1.48 10.96
N GLU A 72 7.78 0.79 10.79
CA GLU A 72 7.39 0.18 9.53
C GLU A 72 5.94 0.51 9.16
N VAL A 73 5.72 0.81 7.87
CA VAL A 73 4.41 0.82 7.24
C VAL A 73 4.33 -0.34 6.26
N LEU A 74 3.43 -1.29 6.54
CA LEU A 74 3.15 -2.44 5.69
C LEU A 74 1.83 -2.22 4.94
N ILE A 75 1.85 -2.37 3.63
CA ILE A 75 0.67 -2.23 2.78
C ILE A 75 0.54 -3.47 1.91
N ASN A 76 -0.60 -4.15 1.99
CA ASN A 76 -0.94 -5.26 1.10
C ASN A 76 -2.13 -4.86 0.23
N THR A 77 -2.06 -5.14 -1.06
CA THR A 77 -3.19 -4.93 -1.98
C THR A 77 -3.38 -6.10 -2.96
N SER A 78 -4.64 -6.44 -3.19
CA SER A 78 -5.08 -7.50 -4.10
C SER A 78 -5.89 -6.99 -5.29
N GLN A 79 -6.39 -5.75 -5.18
CA GLN A 79 -7.21 -5.12 -6.20
C GLN A 79 -6.39 -4.68 -7.41
N ASN A 80 -6.99 -4.67 -8.60
CA ASN A 80 -6.38 -4.09 -9.79
C ASN A 80 -6.20 -2.57 -9.62
N GLY A 81 -5.14 -2.02 -10.20
CA GLY A 81 -4.88 -0.58 -10.25
C GLY A 81 -5.90 0.14 -11.11
N ILE A 82 -6.84 0.85 -10.49
CA ILE A 82 -7.86 1.65 -11.19
C ILE A 82 -8.09 2.98 -10.46
N THR A 83 -8.48 4.03 -11.19
CA THR A 83 -8.67 5.38 -10.63
C THR A 83 -10.10 5.69 -10.21
N THR A 84 -11.06 4.77 -10.41
CA THR A 84 -12.47 4.99 -10.07
C THR A 84 -13.17 3.67 -9.67
N PRO A 85 -13.27 3.37 -8.36
CA PRO A 85 -12.64 4.10 -7.25
C PRO A 85 -11.12 3.97 -7.30
N LEU A 86 -10.39 4.87 -6.63
CA LEU A 86 -8.93 4.79 -6.57
C LEU A 86 -8.53 3.63 -5.65
N GLN A 87 -7.89 2.60 -6.20
CA GLN A 87 -7.50 1.38 -5.46
C GLN A 87 -6.39 0.60 -6.17
N GLY A 88 -5.89 -0.44 -5.50
CA GLY A 88 -4.95 -1.43 -6.04
C GLY A 88 -3.49 -1.09 -5.82
N TRP A 89 -3.11 0.19 -5.90
CA TRP A 89 -1.73 0.62 -5.61
C TRP A 89 -1.43 0.58 -4.12
N GLY A 90 -0.16 0.42 -3.73
CA GLY A 90 0.24 0.60 -2.33
C GLY A 90 0.10 2.07 -1.91
N VAL A 91 0.83 2.94 -2.60
CA VAL A 91 0.73 4.40 -2.45
C VAL A 91 0.42 5.04 -3.80
N TYR A 92 -0.61 5.88 -3.85
CA TYR A 92 -0.86 6.76 -4.98
C TYR A 92 -0.40 8.18 -4.61
N LEU A 93 0.75 8.57 -5.15
CA LEU A 93 1.40 9.83 -4.86
C LEU A 93 0.57 11.01 -5.38
N ASP A 94 0.43 12.01 -4.51
CA ASP A 94 -0.23 13.28 -4.79
C ASP A 94 0.62 14.48 -4.33
N SER A 95 0.15 15.68 -4.65
CA SER A 95 0.88 16.93 -4.42
C SER A 95 1.23 17.23 -2.97
N THR A 96 0.60 16.57 -1.99
CA THR A 96 0.91 16.75 -0.57
C THR A 96 2.20 16.03 -0.18
N GLY A 97 2.51 14.91 -0.84
CA GLY A 97 3.68 14.09 -0.54
C GLY A 97 3.52 13.24 0.73
N TYR A 98 4.44 12.29 0.92
CA TYR A 98 4.39 11.27 1.97
C TYR A 98 5.78 11.03 2.57
N LYS A 99 5.85 10.68 3.86
CA LYS A 99 7.12 10.33 4.53
C LYS A 99 7.00 9.02 5.28
N PHE A 100 8.02 8.17 5.19
CA PHE A 100 8.09 6.87 5.84
C PHE A 100 9.49 6.63 6.42
N LYS A 101 9.61 5.76 7.43
CA LYS A 101 10.88 5.12 7.76
C LYS A 101 11.06 3.90 6.85
N ASP A 102 10.53 2.75 7.26
CA ASP A 102 10.49 1.55 6.43
C ASP A 102 9.12 1.40 5.77
N LEU A 103 9.08 1.43 4.44
CA LEU A 103 7.87 1.21 3.65
C LEU A 103 7.92 -0.15 2.96
N VAL A 104 7.00 -1.03 3.35
CA VAL A 104 6.86 -2.37 2.78
C VAL A 104 5.54 -2.47 2.04
N ILE A 105 5.57 -2.84 0.75
CA ILE A 105 4.39 -2.92 -0.10
C ILE A 105 4.35 -4.27 -0.81
N ASN A 106 3.22 -4.96 -0.76
CA ASN A 106 2.96 -6.16 -1.53
C ASN A 106 1.70 -6.00 -2.36
N THR A 107 1.80 -6.15 -3.69
CA THR A 107 0.66 -6.04 -4.59
C THR A 107 0.50 -7.29 -5.45
N THR A 108 -0.76 -7.68 -5.68
CA THR A 108 -1.09 -8.87 -6.49
C THR A 108 -2.05 -8.59 -7.65
N GLY A 109 -2.73 -7.44 -7.64
CA GLY A 109 -3.63 -7.03 -8.72
C GLY A 109 -2.92 -6.61 -10.01
N SER A 110 -3.63 -6.67 -11.13
CA SER A 110 -3.12 -6.18 -12.42
C SER A 110 -2.97 -4.65 -12.40
N GLU A 111 -1.88 -4.13 -13.00
CA GLU A 111 -1.55 -2.69 -13.01
C GLU A 111 -1.44 -2.05 -11.61
N ALA A 112 -1.40 -2.88 -10.56
CA ALA A 112 -1.36 -2.49 -9.16
C ALA A 112 0.07 -2.21 -8.73
N ASP A 113 0.66 -1.12 -9.22
CA ASP A 113 2.03 -0.73 -8.87
C ASP A 113 2.19 -0.54 -7.35
N GLY A 114 3.40 -0.77 -6.83
CA GLY A 114 3.68 -0.49 -5.42
C GLY A 114 3.50 0.99 -5.08
N ILE A 115 4.22 1.85 -5.79
CA ILE A 115 4.07 3.31 -5.74
C ILE A 115 3.72 3.82 -7.13
N HIS A 116 2.61 4.55 -7.24
CA HIS A 116 2.13 5.10 -8.50
C HIS A 116 1.93 6.61 -8.41
N SER A 117 2.20 7.35 -9.49
CA SER A 117 1.78 8.75 -9.60
C SER A 117 1.17 9.04 -10.96
N LYS A 118 0.14 9.89 -11.03
CA LYS A 118 -0.33 10.49 -12.29
C LYS A 118 -0.29 12.01 -12.23
N ASN A 119 -1.44 12.68 -12.35
CA ASN A 119 -1.51 14.11 -12.63
C ASN A 119 -0.94 15.01 -11.54
N ALA A 120 -1.15 14.66 -10.27
CA ALA A 120 -0.80 15.50 -9.13
C ALA A 120 0.70 15.51 -8.82
N GLY A 121 1.46 14.47 -9.23
CA GLY A 121 2.87 14.33 -8.87
C GLY A 121 3.06 14.32 -7.35
N GLY A 122 4.15 14.93 -6.86
CA GLY A 122 4.45 15.04 -5.43
C GLY A 122 5.80 14.46 -5.04
N ARG A 123 6.05 14.33 -3.73
CA ARG A 123 7.29 13.76 -3.19
C ARG A 123 6.99 12.68 -2.15
N LEU A 124 7.53 11.50 -2.34
CA LEU A 124 7.61 10.46 -1.31
C LEU A 124 9.05 10.39 -0.79
N GLU A 125 9.21 10.48 0.52
CA GLU A 125 10.49 10.29 1.21
C GLU A 125 10.42 9.03 2.07
N ALA A 126 11.44 8.18 2.02
CA ALA A 126 11.53 7.00 2.86
C ALA A 126 12.97 6.75 3.34
N GLU A 127 13.16 6.09 4.48
CA GLU A 127 14.46 5.56 4.84
C GLU A 127 14.76 4.29 4.05
N ASN A 128 13.86 3.31 4.07
CA ASN A 128 13.97 2.10 3.26
C ASN A 128 12.66 1.78 2.54
N ILE A 129 12.76 1.17 1.36
CA ILE A 129 11.60 0.69 0.60
C ILE A 129 11.78 -0.77 0.23
N LYS A 130 10.77 -1.59 0.50
CA LYS A 130 10.66 -2.95 -0.02
C LYS A 130 9.34 -3.14 -0.74
N ILE A 131 9.39 -3.54 -2.02
CA ILE A 131 8.18 -3.75 -2.84
C ILE A 131 8.23 -5.13 -3.48
N THR A 132 7.13 -5.87 -3.32
CA THR A 132 6.89 -7.10 -4.08
C THR A 132 5.64 -6.93 -4.92
N THR A 133 5.74 -7.07 -6.23
CA THR A 133 4.58 -7.05 -7.13
C THR A 133 4.47 -8.34 -7.93
N THR A 134 3.26 -8.89 -7.99
CA THR A 134 3.01 -10.17 -8.68
C THR A 134 1.94 -10.11 -9.77
N GLY A 135 1.19 -9.01 -9.83
CA GLY A 135 0.18 -8.82 -10.86
C GLY A 135 0.77 -8.46 -12.22
N THR A 136 0.00 -8.69 -13.29
CA THR A 136 0.42 -8.37 -14.66
C THR A 136 0.50 -6.87 -14.90
N SER A 137 1.56 -6.42 -15.56
CA SER A 137 1.92 -5.02 -15.77
C SER A 137 1.98 -4.19 -14.46
N SER A 138 2.34 -4.82 -13.34
CA SER A 138 2.49 -4.14 -12.05
C SER A 138 3.95 -3.81 -11.78
N ASP A 139 4.26 -2.53 -11.75
CA ASP A 139 5.59 -2.01 -11.50
C ASP A 139 5.85 -1.85 -9.99
N GLY A 140 7.10 -1.91 -9.55
CA GLY A 140 7.44 -1.56 -8.17
C GLY A 140 7.17 -0.08 -7.89
N ILE A 141 7.84 0.80 -8.65
CA ILE A 141 7.61 2.25 -8.64
C ILE A 141 7.33 2.73 -10.06
N ASN A 142 6.22 3.43 -10.27
CA ASN A 142 5.84 3.98 -11.57
C ASN A 142 5.37 5.43 -11.45
N LEU A 143 6.26 6.35 -11.82
CA LEU A 143 5.96 7.76 -11.88
C LEU A 143 5.43 8.07 -13.28
N GLY A 144 4.10 8.14 -13.37
CA GLY A 144 3.31 8.16 -14.60
C GLY A 144 3.54 9.37 -15.53
N ARG A 145 2.86 9.32 -16.68
CA ARG A 145 3.10 10.18 -17.84
C ARG A 145 2.16 11.37 -17.93
N GLU A 146 1.25 11.47 -16.99
CA GLU A 146 0.12 12.40 -17.02
C GLU A 146 0.33 13.60 -16.09
N LEU A 147 1.56 13.84 -15.61
CA LEU A 147 1.87 14.91 -14.65
C LEU A 147 1.47 16.29 -15.19
N ASN A 148 0.57 16.95 -14.46
CA ASN A 148 0.33 18.39 -14.54
C ASN A 148 1.33 19.14 -13.64
N SER A 149 1.68 18.53 -12.51
CA SER A 149 2.66 19.06 -11.56
C SER A 149 4.05 19.22 -12.18
N ALA A 150 4.87 20.10 -11.58
CA ALA A 150 6.26 20.29 -11.97
C ALA A 150 7.14 19.08 -11.64
N TYR A 151 6.73 18.19 -10.73
CA TYR A 151 7.53 17.03 -10.35
C TYR A 151 6.71 15.86 -9.80
N SER A 152 7.30 14.67 -9.92
CA SER A 152 6.96 13.46 -9.17
C SER A 152 8.27 12.81 -8.72
N VAL A 153 8.48 12.68 -7.41
CA VAL A 153 9.76 12.23 -6.86
C VAL A 153 9.52 11.16 -5.82
N VAL A 154 10.29 10.08 -5.91
CA VAL A 154 10.54 9.17 -4.79
C VAL A 154 12.00 9.32 -4.40
N GLU A 155 12.27 9.65 -3.15
CA GLU A 155 13.63 9.73 -2.60
C GLU A 155 13.77 8.78 -1.41
N VAL A 156 14.83 7.97 -1.44
CA VAL A 156 15.11 6.96 -0.41
C VAL A 156 16.51 7.20 0.14
N SER A 157 16.62 7.48 1.43
CA SER A 157 17.92 7.78 2.07
C SER A 157 18.76 6.53 2.34
N GLY A 158 18.12 5.38 2.50
CA GLY A 158 18.74 4.07 2.66
C GLY A 158 18.45 3.16 1.46
N ASN A 159 18.04 1.93 1.74
CA ASN A 159 18.03 0.85 0.76
C ASN A 159 16.67 0.67 0.06
N VAL A 160 16.72 0.18 -1.17
CA VAL A 160 15.56 -0.20 -1.96
C VAL A 160 15.68 -1.65 -2.39
N SER A 161 14.63 -2.44 -2.15
CA SER A 161 14.46 -3.79 -2.69
C SER A 161 13.14 -3.86 -3.46
N VAL A 162 13.19 -4.23 -4.74
CA VAL A 162 12.01 -4.41 -5.57
C VAL A 162 12.07 -5.77 -6.26
N ASP A 163 11.02 -6.56 -6.09
CA ASP A 163 10.78 -7.78 -6.86
C ASP A 163 9.46 -7.64 -7.63
N ALA A 164 9.55 -7.37 -8.94
CA ALA A 164 8.41 -7.28 -9.84
C ALA A 164 8.34 -8.51 -10.76
N SER A 165 7.25 -9.28 -10.66
CA SER A 165 7.12 -10.58 -11.33
C SER A 165 6.69 -10.50 -12.79
N ASP A 166 5.86 -9.51 -13.14
CA ASP A 166 5.42 -9.24 -14.51
C ASP A 166 5.13 -7.74 -14.70
N GLY A 167 6.19 -6.94 -14.65
CA GLY A 167 6.12 -5.49 -14.72
C GLY A 167 7.52 -4.91 -14.77
N MET A 168 7.71 -3.67 -14.31
CA MET A 168 9.03 -3.04 -14.18
C MET A 168 9.38 -2.78 -12.73
N GLY A 169 10.63 -2.97 -12.32
CA GLY A 169 11.02 -2.62 -10.96
C GLY A 169 10.83 -1.13 -10.66
N LEU A 170 11.50 -0.26 -11.40
CA LEU A 170 11.48 1.19 -11.20
C LEU A 170 11.24 1.89 -12.53
N ARG A 171 10.27 2.80 -12.63
CA ARG A 171 9.93 3.54 -13.85
C ARG A 171 9.66 5.01 -13.54
N ALA A 172 10.53 5.90 -14.03
CA ALA A 172 10.33 7.34 -13.98
C ALA A 172 10.08 7.87 -15.39
N ASN A 173 8.83 8.22 -15.71
CA ASN A 173 8.48 8.58 -17.08
C ASN A 173 8.51 10.09 -17.34
N ILE A 174 8.80 10.46 -18.59
CA ILE A 174 8.56 11.82 -19.08
C ILE A 174 7.05 12.06 -19.20
N SER A 175 6.60 13.19 -18.67
CA SER A 175 5.20 13.63 -18.80
C SER A 175 4.88 14.05 -20.23
N ARG A 176 3.73 13.58 -20.74
CA ARG A 176 3.14 14.02 -22.01
C ARG A 176 2.36 15.32 -21.87
N VAL A 177 2.00 15.71 -20.64
CA VAL A 177 1.12 16.86 -20.38
C VAL A 177 1.95 18.10 -20.04
N ASN A 178 2.82 18.00 -19.03
CA ASN A 178 3.80 19.03 -18.70
C ASN A 178 5.20 18.54 -19.07
N THR A 179 5.66 18.85 -20.28
CA THR A 179 6.96 18.37 -20.81
C THR A 179 8.18 18.87 -20.04
N SER A 180 8.01 19.87 -19.18
CA SER A 180 9.05 20.39 -18.28
C SER A 180 9.03 19.71 -16.91
N ALA A 181 8.04 18.86 -16.63
CA ALA A 181 7.93 18.15 -15.36
C ALA A 181 9.05 17.13 -15.20
N LYS A 182 9.49 16.96 -13.95
CA LYS A 182 10.56 16.03 -13.58
C LYS A 182 9.99 14.82 -12.84
N SER A 183 10.18 13.63 -13.41
CA SER A 183 10.00 12.37 -12.69
C SER A 183 11.36 11.88 -12.22
N SER A 184 11.53 11.54 -10.94
CA SER A 184 12.81 11.08 -10.42
C SER A 184 12.65 10.04 -9.32
N ILE A 185 13.46 9.00 -9.38
CA ILE A 185 13.63 8.02 -8.31
C ILE A 185 15.08 8.16 -7.87
N ILE A 186 15.28 8.58 -6.62
CA ILE A 186 16.60 8.89 -6.05
C ILE A 186 16.84 7.91 -4.91
N ILE A 187 17.93 7.15 -4.97
CA ILE A 187 18.28 6.13 -3.98
C ILE A 187 19.71 6.44 -3.53
N HIS A 188 19.88 6.69 -2.23
CA HIS A 188 21.18 7.04 -1.64
C HIS A 188 21.90 5.82 -1.06
N GLY A 189 21.19 4.72 -0.76
CA GLY A 189 21.76 3.44 -0.34
C GLY A 189 21.81 2.40 -1.48
N ASP A 190 21.78 1.13 -1.10
CA ASP A 190 21.82 0.01 -2.04
C ASP A 190 20.46 -0.21 -2.71
N ALA A 191 20.48 -0.60 -3.98
CA ALA A 191 19.30 -0.97 -4.75
C ALA A 191 19.41 -2.40 -5.28
N ASP A 192 18.51 -3.29 -4.83
CA ASP A 192 18.30 -4.62 -5.41
C ASP A 192 16.97 -4.63 -6.17
N VAL A 193 17.04 -4.64 -7.51
CA VAL A 193 15.87 -4.52 -8.37
C VAL A 193 15.81 -5.73 -9.31
N VAL A 194 14.82 -6.59 -9.06
CA VAL A 194 14.53 -7.75 -9.90
C VAL A 194 13.24 -7.50 -10.65
N THR A 195 13.28 -7.74 -11.95
CA THR A 195 12.15 -7.53 -12.86
C THR A 195 12.02 -8.73 -13.79
N ARG A 196 10.83 -9.31 -13.85
CA ARG A 196 10.52 -10.51 -14.64
C ARG A 196 9.24 -10.27 -15.48
N GLY A 197 8.91 -11.25 -16.32
CA GLY A 197 7.71 -11.24 -17.16
C GLY A 197 7.91 -10.64 -18.55
N ASN A 198 6.80 -10.55 -19.30
CA ASN A 198 6.83 -10.21 -20.73
C ASN A 198 6.75 -8.71 -21.02
N GLY A 199 6.67 -7.87 -19.97
CA GLY A 199 6.87 -6.41 -19.96
C GLY A 199 6.59 -5.67 -21.27
N GLY A 200 5.43 -5.02 -21.37
CA GLY A 200 5.08 -4.17 -22.52
C GLY A 200 6.09 -3.03 -22.73
N CYS A 201 6.86 -3.13 -23.83
CA CYS A 201 7.79 -2.14 -24.39
C CYS A 201 9.02 -1.75 -23.52
N LYS A 202 10.17 -2.31 -23.92
CA LYS A 202 11.52 -2.10 -23.34
C LYS A 202 12.15 -0.76 -23.78
N PHE A 203 12.79 -0.06 -22.84
CA PHE A 203 14.14 0.50 -22.96
C PHE A 203 14.63 0.95 -21.56
N TRP A 204 15.81 0.49 -21.11
CA TRP A 204 16.47 1.02 -19.92
C TRP A 204 17.87 1.50 -20.26
N LEU A 205 18.14 2.77 -19.94
CA LEU A 205 19.48 3.29 -19.77
C LEU A 205 19.63 3.56 -18.26
N TRP A 206 20.47 2.76 -17.59
CA TRP A 206 20.91 3.07 -16.25
C TRP A 206 22.09 4.03 -16.35
N TYR A 207 21.97 5.21 -15.76
CA TYR A 207 23.12 6.09 -15.52
C TYR A 207 23.46 6.02 -14.03
N LEU A 208 24.35 5.10 -13.68
CA LEU A 208 24.98 5.07 -12.36
C LEU A 208 26.07 6.12 -12.36
N ARG A 209 25.91 7.18 -11.56
CA ARG A 209 27.02 8.05 -11.18
C ARG A 209 27.60 7.49 -9.89
N TRP A 210 28.80 6.93 -10.00
CA TRP A 210 29.68 6.65 -8.87
C TRP A 210 30.34 7.95 -8.40
#